data_AF-A0A6J4SYM1-F1
#
_entry.id   AF-A0A6J4SYM1-F1
#
_cell.length_a   1.000
_cell.length_b   1.000
_cell.length_c   1.000
_cell.angle_alpha   90.00
_cell.angle_beta   90.00
_cell.angle_gamma   90.00
#
_symmetry.space_group_name_H-M   'P 1'
#
loop_
_entity.id
_entity.type
_entity.pdbx_description
1 polymer ?
#
loop_
_entity_poly.entity_id
_entity_poly.type
_entity_poly.pdbx_seq_one_letter_code
_entity_poly.pdbx_strand_id
1 'polypeptide(L)'
;AIMAVPAHDERDHEFATTYGLPIRRVVDGGDGELPYKGDGAIVNSHERFDGIHNRAALEQMVDWLDDQGLGHRSINYRLRDWLLSRQRYWGCPIPIVYCDACGIVPVPDDQLPIELPDVEDFAPKGRSPLAAAEDWVNTQCPSCHGSARRETDTMDTFVDSSWYFVRYCDPHNDAAPWDPHAVAQWMPINQYIGGVEHAILHLMYARFFTKAFADMGLLQTEEPFRALFTQGMITRDGAKMSKSKGNVISPASYVERYGADTTRCYVLFIGPPDQDADWSDEGVEGVHRFLSRLWRLGLEVSAQGDQHRPHSDPGAQGDDLELLRKAHWAIEKVTNDMSGRFAFNTAIAAVMELVNDCYRRRETVRAESLHFATATAASLIFPFAPHCGSEVYDQLTGERVWEQPWPAADQAFLERDTIEVVVQVNGKVRDRLQAPSDSSREQLEALATGSPKLQANIDGKQVVRVVVVPGKLVNFVVR
;
A
#
# COMPACT_ATOMS: atom_id res chain seq x y z
N ALA A 1 4.76 -35.03 -18.39
CA ALA A 1 5.59 -35.19 -19.60
C ALA A 1 5.39 -33.97 -20.48
N ILE A 2 6.39 -33.58 -21.28
CA ILE A 2 6.29 -32.49 -22.25
C ILE A 2 6.74 -33.00 -23.62
N MET A 3 6.24 -32.40 -24.70
CA MET A 3 6.85 -32.57 -26.02
C MET A 3 7.98 -31.55 -26.14
N ALA A 4 9.18 -32.02 -26.47
CA ALA A 4 10.33 -31.12 -26.65
C ALA A 4 10.38 -30.63 -28.09
N VAL A 5 10.49 -29.32 -28.29
CA VAL A 5 10.61 -28.71 -29.63
C VAL A 5 11.85 -27.81 -29.67
N PRO A 6 13.06 -28.40 -29.78
CA PRO A 6 14.32 -27.67 -29.58
C PRO A 6 14.54 -26.48 -30.51
N ALA A 7 13.98 -26.48 -31.72
CA ALA A 7 14.12 -25.33 -32.60
C ALA A 7 13.29 -24.11 -32.16
N HIS A 8 12.37 -24.26 -31.20
CA HIS A 8 11.37 -23.24 -30.85
C HIS A 8 11.17 -23.05 -29.33
N ASP A 9 11.79 -23.86 -28.46
CA ASP A 9 11.88 -23.65 -27.00
C ASP A 9 13.34 -23.66 -26.55
N GLU A 10 13.68 -22.76 -25.65
CA GLU A 10 15.06 -22.52 -25.19
C GLU A 10 15.61 -23.62 -24.30
N ARG A 11 14.80 -24.13 -23.38
CA ARG A 11 15.23 -25.22 -22.49
C ARG A 11 15.40 -26.51 -23.30
N ASP A 12 14.50 -26.73 -24.25
CA ASP A 12 14.58 -27.87 -25.17
C ASP A 12 15.82 -27.76 -26.08
N HIS A 13 16.14 -26.54 -26.56
CA HIS A 13 17.32 -26.28 -27.38
C HIS A 13 18.63 -26.56 -26.65
N GLU A 14 18.77 -26.03 -25.43
CA GLU A 14 19.95 -26.26 -24.58
C GLU A 14 20.13 -27.75 -24.31
N PHE A 15 19.05 -28.44 -23.94
CA PHE A 15 19.07 -29.88 -23.68
C PHE A 15 19.47 -30.65 -24.94
N ALA A 16 18.82 -30.37 -26.08
CA ALA A 16 19.12 -31.07 -27.32
C ALA A 16 20.56 -30.81 -27.80
N THR A 17 21.06 -29.58 -27.66
CA THR A 17 22.44 -29.24 -28.02
C THR A 17 23.43 -29.98 -27.14
N THR A 18 23.20 -29.99 -25.82
CA THR A 18 24.08 -30.65 -24.84
C THR A 18 24.20 -32.15 -25.09
N TYR A 19 23.08 -32.79 -25.43
CA TYR A 19 23.03 -34.25 -25.61
C TYR A 19 23.11 -34.70 -27.07
N GLY A 20 23.33 -33.78 -28.01
CA GLY A 20 23.42 -34.10 -29.44
C GLY A 20 22.12 -34.66 -30.03
N LEU A 21 20.96 -34.21 -29.54
CA LEU A 21 19.65 -34.62 -30.04
C LEU A 21 19.25 -33.81 -31.28
N PRO A 22 18.33 -34.34 -32.12
CA PRO A 22 17.88 -33.65 -33.32
C PRO A 22 17.20 -32.31 -33.02
N ILE A 23 17.59 -31.27 -33.76
CA ILE A 23 16.97 -29.94 -33.72
C ILE A 23 16.32 -29.69 -35.09
N ARG A 24 14.98 -29.81 -35.16
CA ARG A 24 14.19 -29.65 -36.39
C ARG A 24 13.39 -28.36 -36.34
N ARG A 25 13.63 -27.47 -37.29
CA ARG A 25 12.83 -26.26 -37.50
C ARG A 25 11.48 -26.60 -38.15
N VAL A 26 10.39 -26.18 -37.53
CA VAL A 26 9.01 -26.35 -38.02
C VAL A 26 8.22 -25.04 -38.17
N VAL A 27 8.79 -23.92 -37.73
CA VAL A 27 8.30 -22.56 -38.02
C VAL A 27 9.41 -21.80 -38.74
N ASP A 28 9.08 -21.18 -39.87
CA ASP A 28 10.02 -20.38 -40.62
C ASP A 28 10.23 -19.01 -39.96
N GLY A 29 11.47 -18.78 -39.52
CA GLY A 29 11.94 -17.50 -38.98
C GLY A 29 13.02 -16.84 -39.86
N GLY A 30 13.18 -17.30 -41.10
CA GLY A 30 14.30 -16.92 -41.97
C GLY A 30 15.65 -17.46 -41.49
N ASP A 31 16.74 -16.78 -41.84
CA ASP A 31 18.12 -17.17 -41.47
C ASP A 31 18.50 -16.89 -40.00
N GLY A 32 17.50 -16.67 -39.13
CA GLY A 32 17.72 -16.40 -37.71
C GLY A 32 18.31 -17.59 -36.94
N GLU A 33 18.96 -17.28 -35.81
CA GLU A 33 19.50 -18.29 -34.88
C GLU A 33 18.38 -19.11 -34.22
N LEU A 34 18.70 -20.36 -33.88
CA LEU A 34 17.83 -21.21 -33.07
C LEU A 34 18.18 -21.05 -31.59
N PRO A 35 17.18 -21.15 -30.69
CA PRO A 35 15.76 -21.41 -30.94
C PRO A 35 14.98 -20.17 -31.41
N TYR A 36 14.12 -20.33 -32.42
CA TYR A 36 13.26 -19.28 -32.93
C TYR A 36 11.86 -19.32 -32.29
N LYS A 37 11.53 -18.32 -31.46
CA LYS A 37 10.26 -18.21 -30.72
C LYS A 37 9.19 -17.32 -31.40
N GLY A 38 9.51 -16.81 -32.59
CA GLY A 38 8.64 -15.88 -33.31
C GLY A 38 7.51 -16.57 -34.08
N ASP A 39 6.72 -15.75 -34.79
CA ASP A 39 5.65 -16.20 -35.65
C ASP A 39 6.11 -16.29 -37.11
N GLY A 40 5.56 -17.25 -37.85
CA GLY A 40 5.97 -17.54 -39.21
C GLY A 40 5.15 -18.66 -39.84
N ALA A 41 5.44 -18.96 -41.11
CA ALA A 41 4.80 -20.09 -41.78
C ALA A 41 5.27 -21.42 -41.19
N ILE A 42 4.37 -22.39 -41.07
CA ILE A 42 4.74 -23.77 -40.74
C ILE A 42 5.53 -24.34 -41.92
N VAL A 43 6.64 -25.01 -41.61
CA VAL A 43 7.52 -25.68 -42.59
C VAL A 43 7.93 -27.05 -42.08
N ASN A 44 8.41 -27.91 -42.97
CA ASN A 44 8.91 -29.23 -42.62
C ASN A 44 7.93 -30.01 -41.73
N SER A 45 6.63 -29.89 -41.95
CA SER A 45 5.59 -30.52 -41.13
C SER A 45 4.64 -31.31 -42.04
N HIS A 46 3.41 -31.59 -41.56
CA HIS A 46 2.41 -32.28 -42.37
C HIS A 46 1.92 -31.37 -43.49
N GLU A 47 1.69 -31.92 -44.70
CA GLU A 47 1.29 -31.16 -45.91
C GLU A 47 0.04 -30.29 -45.72
N ARG A 48 -0.86 -30.72 -44.82
CA ARG A 48 -2.06 -29.98 -44.43
C ARG A 48 -1.75 -28.62 -43.79
N PHE A 49 -0.60 -28.47 -43.15
CA PHE A 49 -0.27 -27.29 -42.35
C PHE A 49 0.89 -26.47 -42.92
N ASP A 50 1.77 -27.06 -43.73
CA ASP A 50 2.89 -26.34 -44.34
C ASP A 50 2.40 -25.13 -45.16
N GLY A 51 3.10 -24.01 -45.01
CA GLY A 51 2.76 -22.71 -45.63
C GLY A 51 1.69 -21.90 -44.89
N ILE A 52 0.96 -22.50 -43.95
CA ILE A 52 -0.01 -21.76 -43.12
C ILE A 52 0.75 -21.00 -42.01
N HIS A 53 0.33 -19.79 -41.69
CA HIS A 53 0.87 -19.04 -40.55
C HIS A 53 0.61 -19.79 -39.23
N ASN A 54 1.65 -19.97 -38.40
CA ASN A 54 1.65 -20.81 -37.20
C ASN A 54 0.47 -20.56 -36.24
N ARG A 55 0.07 -19.31 -36.03
CA ARG A 55 -1.09 -18.95 -35.16
C ARG A 55 -2.42 -19.50 -35.67
N ALA A 56 -2.65 -19.47 -36.98
CA ALA A 56 -3.84 -20.04 -37.60
C ALA A 56 -3.75 -21.57 -37.69
N ALA A 57 -2.55 -22.09 -37.95
CA ALA A 57 -2.30 -23.52 -37.99
C ALA A 57 -2.49 -24.19 -36.63
N LEU A 58 -2.19 -23.50 -35.52
CA LEU A 58 -2.34 -24.04 -34.16
C LEU A 58 -3.78 -24.50 -33.87
N GLU A 59 -4.80 -23.69 -34.22
CA GLU A 59 -6.20 -24.08 -34.02
C GLU A 59 -6.55 -25.31 -34.88
N GLN A 60 -6.14 -25.31 -36.14
CA GLN A 60 -6.40 -26.42 -37.07
C GLN A 60 -5.68 -27.72 -36.67
N MET A 61 -4.47 -27.61 -36.13
CA MET A 61 -3.70 -28.75 -35.62
C MET A 61 -4.37 -29.35 -34.40
N VAL A 62 -4.88 -28.52 -33.49
CA VAL A 62 -5.58 -28.99 -32.29
C VAL A 62 -6.88 -29.68 -32.65
N ASP A 63 -7.69 -29.09 -33.55
CA ASP A 63 -8.93 -29.71 -34.01
C ASP A 63 -8.66 -31.03 -34.75
N TRP A 64 -7.61 -31.06 -35.58
CA TRP A 64 -7.20 -32.29 -36.25
C TRP A 64 -6.76 -33.37 -35.26
N LEU A 65 -5.99 -33.03 -34.22
CA LEU A 65 -5.58 -34.00 -33.19
C LEU A 65 -6.78 -34.56 -32.43
N ASP A 66 -7.82 -33.75 -32.20
CA ASP A 66 -9.07 -34.17 -31.56
C ASP A 66 -9.89 -35.10 -32.46
N ASP A 67 -10.08 -34.73 -33.73
CA ASP A 67 -10.74 -35.57 -34.75
C ASP A 67 -10.06 -36.94 -34.90
N GLN A 68 -8.74 -37.01 -34.71
CA GLN A 68 -7.97 -38.27 -34.78
C GLN A 68 -7.92 -39.03 -33.45
N GLY A 69 -8.45 -38.48 -32.35
CA GLY A 69 -8.37 -39.09 -31.02
C GLY A 69 -6.95 -39.12 -30.43
N LEU A 70 -6.06 -38.22 -30.89
CA LEU A 70 -4.65 -38.14 -30.49
C LEU A 70 -4.39 -37.06 -29.42
N GLY A 71 -5.33 -36.16 -29.19
CA GLY A 71 -5.25 -35.10 -28.18
C GLY A 71 -6.55 -34.32 -28.10
N HIS A 72 -6.70 -33.44 -27.11
CA HIS A 72 -7.87 -32.57 -26.98
C HIS A 72 -7.43 -31.21 -26.41
N ARG A 73 -8.28 -30.18 -26.58
CA ARG A 73 -8.06 -28.86 -25.98
C ARG A 73 -8.05 -28.98 -24.46
N SER A 74 -7.07 -28.37 -23.82
CA SER A 74 -6.97 -28.32 -22.36
C SER A 74 -6.50 -26.94 -21.90
N ILE A 75 -7.04 -26.50 -20.77
CA ILE A 75 -6.62 -25.29 -20.08
C ILE A 75 -5.77 -25.71 -18.89
N ASN A 76 -4.50 -25.28 -18.90
CA ASN A 76 -3.58 -25.53 -17.80
C ASN A 76 -3.33 -24.25 -17.01
N TYR A 77 -3.38 -24.37 -15.68
CA TYR A 77 -2.99 -23.30 -14.77
C TYR A 77 -1.58 -23.56 -14.24
N ARG A 78 -0.78 -22.49 -14.12
CA ARG A 78 0.51 -22.56 -13.41
C ARG A 78 0.31 -22.74 -11.90
N LEU A 79 -0.79 -22.21 -11.36
CA LEU A 79 -1.19 -22.37 -9.97
C LEU A 79 -1.36 -23.86 -9.65
N ARG A 80 -0.91 -24.25 -8.46
CA ARG A 80 -1.06 -25.60 -7.93
C ARG A 80 -1.98 -25.56 -6.72
N ASP A 81 -2.51 -26.71 -6.35
CA ASP A 81 -3.23 -26.85 -5.08
C ASP A 81 -2.34 -26.48 -3.89
N TRP A 82 -2.99 -25.98 -2.85
CA TRP A 82 -2.31 -25.55 -1.65
C TRP A 82 -2.03 -26.73 -0.72
N LEU A 83 -0.75 -27.08 -0.60
CA LEU A 83 -0.27 -28.01 0.41
C LEU A 83 -0.22 -27.31 1.78
N LEU A 84 -1.24 -27.55 2.62
CA LEU A 84 -1.35 -26.91 3.94
C LEU A 84 -0.71 -27.71 5.09
N SER A 85 -0.53 -29.03 4.96
CA SER A 85 0.00 -29.85 6.06
C SER A 85 1.48 -29.55 6.36
N ARG A 86 1.82 -29.47 7.65
CA ARG A 86 3.17 -29.18 8.15
C ARG A 86 3.58 -30.18 9.22
N GLN A 87 4.76 -30.76 9.04
CA GLN A 87 5.44 -31.60 10.03
C GLN A 87 6.13 -30.72 11.09
N ARG A 88 5.32 -29.97 11.84
CA ARG A 88 5.72 -29.00 12.85
C ARG A 88 4.76 -29.07 14.03
N TYR A 89 5.28 -28.79 15.21
CA TYR A 89 4.48 -28.73 16.43
C TYR A 89 3.57 -27.49 16.48
N TRP A 90 4.15 -26.31 16.23
CA TRP A 90 3.47 -25.03 16.45
C TRP A 90 2.56 -24.65 15.27
N GLY A 91 1.36 -25.20 15.26
CA GLY A 91 0.30 -24.89 14.30
C GLY A 91 -1.04 -25.51 14.73
N CYS A 92 -2.14 -25.11 14.09
CA CYS A 92 -3.46 -25.67 14.38
C CYS A 92 -3.52 -27.16 13.99
N PRO A 93 -3.89 -28.08 14.89
CA PRO A 93 -4.06 -29.50 14.53
C PRO A 93 -5.11 -29.70 13.44
N ILE A 94 -4.82 -30.54 12.45
CA ILE A 94 -5.78 -30.89 11.40
C ILE A 94 -6.85 -31.83 12.02
N PRO A 95 -8.15 -31.50 11.97
CA PRO A 95 -9.22 -32.24 12.66
C PRO A 95 -9.62 -33.52 11.90
N ILE A 96 -8.65 -34.42 11.70
CA ILE A 96 -8.80 -35.69 10.99
C ILE A 96 -8.28 -36.84 11.88
N VAL A 97 -8.95 -37.98 11.79
CA VAL A 97 -8.58 -39.26 12.40
C VAL A 97 -8.47 -40.34 11.32
N TYR A 98 -7.42 -41.15 11.40
CA TYR A 98 -7.15 -42.29 10.55
C TYR A 98 -7.56 -43.60 11.25
N CYS A 99 -8.54 -44.29 10.68
CA CYS A 99 -9.02 -45.59 11.16
C CYS A 99 -8.76 -46.67 10.10
N ASP A 100 -8.22 -47.82 10.51
CA ASP A 100 -7.89 -48.90 9.57
C ASP A 100 -9.14 -49.53 8.92
N ALA A 101 -10.33 -49.40 9.54
CA ALA A 101 -11.59 -49.90 9.01
C ALA A 101 -12.37 -48.84 8.20
N CYS A 102 -12.40 -47.58 8.68
CA CYS A 102 -13.22 -46.51 8.09
C CYS A 102 -12.44 -45.58 7.15
N GLY A 103 -11.11 -45.61 7.16
CA GLY A 103 -10.25 -44.70 6.40
C GLY A 103 -10.08 -43.34 7.09
N ILE A 104 -10.22 -42.27 6.32
CA ILE A 104 -10.05 -40.88 6.76
C ILE A 104 -11.38 -40.36 7.28
N VAL A 105 -11.44 -40.02 8.57
CA VAL A 105 -12.68 -39.60 9.24
C VAL A 105 -12.48 -38.22 9.87
N PRO A 106 -13.36 -37.22 9.59
CA PRO A 106 -13.30 -35.93 10.26
C PRO A 106 -13.68 -36.03 11.73
N VAL A 107 -13.04 -35.20 12.55
CA VAL A 107 -13.43 -35.02 13.96
C VAL A 107 -14.79 -34.30 14.00
N PRO A 108 -15.77 -34.79 14.80
CA PRO A 108 -17.07 -34.12 14.96
C PRO A 108 -16.98 -32.78 15.69
N ASP A 109 -17.93 -31.88 15.44
CA ASP A 109 -17.97 -30.52 16.01
C ASP A 109 -17.93 -30.50 17.54
N ASP A 110 -18.57 -31.46 18.21
CA ASP A 110 -18.62 -31.57 19.68
C ASP A 110 -17.31 -32.06 20.32
N GLN A 111 -16.32 -32.43 19.51
CA GLN A 111 -14.97 -32.79 19.92
C GLN A 111 -13.93 -31.74 19.52
N LEU A 112 -14.37 -30.62 18.95
CA LEU A 112 -13.50 -29.48 18.68
C LEU A 112 -13.43 -28.56 19.92
N PRO A 113 -12.31 -27.83 20.10
CA PRO A 113 -11.08 -27.92 19.33
C PRO A 113 -10.22 -29.14 19.70
N ILE A 114 -9.42 -29.63 18.75
CA ILE A 114 -8.31 -30.54 19.08
C ILE A 114 -7.15 -29.68 19.60
N GLU A 115 -6.96 -29.69 20.92
CA GLU A 115 -5.88 -28.94 21.56
C GLU A 115 -4.52 -29.60 21.31
N LEU A 116 -3.47 -28.78 21.14
CA LEU A 116 -2.10 -29.27 21.06
C LEU A 116 -1.70 -29.92 22.40
N PRO A 117 -1.05 -31.09 22.39
CA PRO A 117 -0.53 -31.69 23.60
C PRO A 117 0.74 -30.96 24.07
N ASP A 118 1.02 -31.06 25.36
CA ASP A 118 2.34 -30.73 25.88
C ASP A 118 3.35 -31.79 25.41
N VAL A 119 4.46 -31.33 24.82
CA VAL A 119 5.58 -32.20 24.43
C VAL A 119 6.89 -31.61 24.94
N GLU A 120 7.85 -32.46 25.30
CA GLU A 120 9.14 -31.98 25.83
C GLU A 120 10.10 -31.49 24.73
N ASP A 121 10.01 -32.06 23.53
CA ASP A 121 10.89 -31.76 22.40
C ASP A 121 10.09 -31.32 21.17
N PHE A 122 10.19 -30.02 20.86
CA PHE A 122 9.50 -29.39 19.74
C PHE A 122 10.29 -29.45 18.43
N ALA A 123 11.54 -29.97 18.45
CA ALA A 123 12.42 -29.92 17.30
C ALA A 123 11.99 -30.90 16.20
N PRO A 124 11.89 -30.46 14.93
CA PRO A 124 11.55 -31.36 13.84
C PRO A 124 12.71 -32.31 13.51
N LYS A 125 12.46 -33.62 13.60
CA LYS A 125 13.46 -34.68 13.35
C LYS A 125 13.15 -35.50 12.08
N GLY A 126 12.55 -34.88 11.07
CA GLY A 126 12.09 -35.54 9.84
C GLY A 126 10.70 -36.19 9.94
N ARG A 127 10.05 -36.09 11.09
CA ARG A 127 8.63 -36.40 11.35
C ARG A 127 8.03 -35.31 12.22
N SER A 128 6.70 -35.19 12.25
CA SER A 128 6.03 -34.24 13.15
C SER A 128 6.39 -34.54 14.62
N PRO A 129 6.71 -33.53 15.45
CA PRO A 129 6.91 -33.73 16.89
C PRO A 129 5.67 -34.32 17.59
N LEU A 130 4.47 -34.04 17.08
CA LEU A 130 3.21 -34.58 17.63
C LEU A 130 3.15 -36.11 17.55
N ALA A 131 3.87 -36.72 16.59
CA ALA A 131 3.92 -38.17 16.47
C ALA A 131 4.59 -38.87 17.66
N ALA A 132 5.32 -38.15 18.51
CA ALA A 132 5.90 -38.69 19.74
C ALA A 132 4.94 -38.69 20.95
N ALA A 133 3.83 -37.93 20.86
CA ALA A 133 2.82 -37.85 21.91
C ALA A 133 1.80 -38.98 21.75
N GLU A 134 2.20 -40.23 22.00
CA GLU A 134 1.38 -41.43 21.72
C GLU A 134 0.01 -41.38 22.39
N ASP A 135 -0.10 -40.86 23.62
CA ASP A 135 -1.38 -40.72 24.33
C ASP A 135 -2.35 -39.73 23.66
N TRP A 136 -1.82 -38.74 22.95
CA TRP A 136 -2.63 -37.78 22.18
C TRP A 136 -2.97 -38.30 20.79
N VAL A 137 -2.01 -38.98 20.14
CA VAL A 137 -2.17 -39.55 18.80
C VAL A 137 -3.19 -40.68 18.81
N ASN A 138 -3.12 -41.57 19.80
CA ASN A 138 -4.02 -42.71 19.91
C ASN A 138 -5.41 -42.25 20.37
N THR A 139 -6.43 -42.54 19.57
CA THR A 139 -7.81 -42.14 19.86
C THR A 139 -8.80 -43.20 19.38
N GLN A 140 -10.09 -42.94 19.54
CA GLN A 140 -11.16 -43.77 18.99
C GLN A 140 -11.67 -43.16 17.69
N CYS A 141 -12.02 -44.01 16.73
CA CYS A 141 -12.69 -43.58 15.52
C CYS A 141 -14.08 -43.03 15.89
N PRO A 142 -14.42 -41.79 15.51
CA PRO A 142 -15.73 -41.23 15.83
C PRO A 142 -16.87 -41.91 15.05
N SER A 143 -16.57 -42.70 14.02
CA SER A 143 -17.57 -43.43 13.22
C SER A 143 -17.86 -44.84 13.74
N CYS A 144 -16.84 -45.64 14.06
CA CYS A 144 -17.01 -47.05 14.45
C CYS A 144 -16.57 -47.37 15.89
N HIS A 145 -16.06 -46.38 16.63
CA HIS A 145 -15.50 -46.52 17.99
C HIS A 145 -14.31 -47.48 18.12
N GLY A 146 -13.78 -48.00 17.01
CA GLY A 146 -12.54 -48.78 16.98
C GLY A 146 -11.29 -47.92 17.21
N SER A 147 -10.14 -48.57 17.35
CA SER A 147 -8.85 -47.86 17.49
C SER A 147 -8.54 -47.02 16.24
N ALA A 148 -8.02 -45.82 16.45
CA ALA A 148 -7.65 -44.89 15.39
C ALA A 148 -6.49 -43.98 15.83
N ARG A 149 -5.93 -43.24 14.88
CA ARG A 149 -4.82 -42.30 15.11
C ARG A 149 -5.18 -40.90 14.61
N ARG A 150 -4.91 -39.86 15.39
CA ARG A 150 -5.07 -38.47 14.92
C ARG A 150 -4.08 -38.14 13.81
N GLU A 151 -4.44 -37.19 12.94
CA GLU A 151 -3.46 -36.49 12.11
C GLU A 151 -2.43 -35.80 13.01
N THR A 152 -1.15 -35.95 12.66
CA THR A 152 -0.02 -35.42 13.42
C THR A 152 0.60 -34.19 12.76
N ASP A 153 0.24 -33.91 11.50
CA ASP A 153 0.58 -32.64 10.87
C ASP A 153 -0.34 -31.51 11.35
N THR A 154 0.22 -30.32 11.39
CA THR A 154 -0.51 -29.08 11.68
C THR A 154 -0.78 -28.31 10.40
N MET A 155 -1.75 -27.39 10.44
CA MET A 155 -2.03 -26.48 9.33
C MET A 155 -0.92 -25.42 9.22
N ASP A 156 -0.58 -25.07 7.98
CA ASP A 156 0.27 -23.94 7.66
C ASP A 156 -0.31 -22.62 8.18
N THR A 157 0.56 -21.71 8.65
CA THR A 157 0.15 -20.41 9.23
C THR A 157 -0.64 -19.52 8.25
N PHE A 158 -0.53 -19.75 6.94
CA PHE A 158 -1.39 -19.05 5.98
C PHE A 158 -2.86 -19.43 6.11
N VAL A 159 -3.22 -20.58 6.69
CA VAL A 159 -4.62 -20.92 6.97
C VAL A 159 -5.22 -19.89 7.91
N ASP A 160 -4.59 -19.66 9.06
CA ASP A 160 -5.08 -18.71 10.08
C ASP A 160 -5.13 -17.27 9.54
N SER A 161 -4.08 -16.85 8.83
CA SER A 161 -4.00 -15.49 8.26
C SER A 161 -4.89 -15.29 7.03
N SER A 162 -5.50 -16.34 6.47
CA SER A 162 -6.42 -16.20 5.34
C SER A 162 -7.80 -15.68 5.73
N TRP A 163 -8.15 -15.63 7.02
CA TRP A 163 -9.49 -15.25 7.46
C TRP A 163 -9.56 -14.46 8.78
N TYR A 164 -8.42 -14.17 9.42
CA TYR A 164 -8.37 -13.40 10.67
C TYR A 164 -9.14 -12.05 10.61
N PHE A 165 -9.16 -11.40 9.44
CA PHE A 165 -9.88 -10.14 9.23
C PHE A 165 -11.39 -10.29 9.32
N VAL A 166 -11.93 -11.48 9.00
CA VAL A 166 -13.34 -11.79 9.23
C VAL A 166 -13.58 -12.02 10.71
N ARG A 167 -12.70 -12.78 11.38
CA ARG A 167 -12.82 -13.06 12.82
C ARG A 167 -12.76 -11.80 13.69
N TYR A 168 -12.04 -10.76 13.26
CA TYR A 168 -12.06 -9.46 13.96
C TYR A 168 -13.45 -8.81 14.05
N CYS A 169 -14.39 -9.14 13.16
CA CYS A 169 -15.75 -8.62 13.23
C CYS A 169 -16.52 -9.20 14.43
N ASP A 170 -16.16 -10.40 14.89
CA ASP A 170 -16.81 -11.09 16.01
C ASP A 170 -15.83 -12.04 16.75
N PRO A 171 -14.82 -11.48 17.46
CA PRO A 171 -13.69 -12.26 17.94
C PRO A 171 -13.98 -13.15 19.15
N HIS A 172 -15.08 -12.89 19.86
CA HIS A 172 -15.43 -13.56 21.12
C HIS A 172 -16.58 -14.56 21.00
N ASN A 173 -17.06 -14.82 19.78
CA ASN A 173 -18.10 -15.81 19.55
C ASN A 173 -17.55 -17.24 19.71
N ASP A 174 -18.04 -17.94 20.71
CA ASP A 174 -17.65 -19.30 21.09
C ASP A 174 -18.56 -20.38 20.46
N ALA A 175 -19.67 -19.98 19.81
CA ALA A 175 -20.63 -20.88 19.19
C ALA A 175 -20.44 -21.03 17.68
N ALA A 176 -19.76 -20.09 17.02
CA ALA A 176 -19.55 -20.05 15.59
C ALA A 176 -18.25 -19.32 15.20
N PRO A 177 -17.76 -19.48 13.96
CA PRO A 177 -16.65 -18.67 13.45
C PRO A 177 -16.91 -17.16 13.51
N TRP A 178 -18.15 -16.73 13.29
CA TRP A 178 -18.63 -15.34 13.44
C TRP A 178 -20.17 -15.25 13.29
N ASP A 179 -20.77 -14.16 13.77
CA ASP A 179 -22.12 -13.72 13.40
C ASP A 179 -22.12 -13.08 11.98
N PRO A 180 -22.91 -13.60 11.01
CA PRO A 180 -23.05 -12.98 9.69
C PRO A 180 -23.48 -11.51 9.74
N HIS A 181 -24.25 -11.08 10.73
CA HIS A 181 -24.68 -9.69 10.85
C HIS A 181 -23.52 -8.77 11.25
N ALA A 182 -22.69 -9.21 12.20
CA ALA A 182 -21.48 -8.49 12.57
C ALA A 182 -20.54 -8.32 11.37
N VAL A 183 -20.32 -9.39 10.60
CA VAL A 183 -19.47 -9.32 9.40
C VAL A 183 -20.06 -8.42 8.31
N ALA A 184 -21.37 -8.44 8.09
CA ALA A 184 -22.03 -7.60 7.08
C ALA A 184 -21.88 -6.10 7.35
N GLN A 185 -21.63 -5.69 8.59
CA GLN A 185 -21.38 -4.29 8.95
C GLN A 185 -19.97 -3.81 8.57
N TRP A 186 -18.98 -4.69 8.66
CA TRP A 186 -17.56 -4.34 8.52
C TRP A 186 -16.96 -4.72 7.16
N MET A 187 -17.44 -5.80 6.54
CA MET A 187 -16.86 -6.32 5.31
C MET A 187 -17.54 -5.76 4.05
N PRO A 188 -16.80 -5.63 2.93
CA PRO A 188 -15.35 -5.87 2.81
C PRO A 188 -14.52 -4.72 3.38
N ILE A 189 -13.28 -5.03 3.78
CA ILE A 189 -12.33 -4.05 4.32
C ILE A 189 -12.14 -2.90 3.32
N ASN A 190 -12.36 -1.66 3.77
CA ASN A 190 -12.23 -0.48 2.91
C ASN A 190 -10.80 -0.27 2.42
N GLN A 191 -9.82 -0.39 3.31
CA GLN A 191 -8.41 -0.18 3.02
C GLN A 191 -7.56 -1.21 3.75
N TYR A 192 -6.85 -2.04 2.99
CA TYR A 192 -5.85 -2.97 3.50
C TYR A 192 -4.44 -2.39 3.26
N ILE A 193 -3.57 -2.43 4.27
CA ILE A 193 -2.19 -1.93 4.19
C ILE A 193 -1.25 -3.09 4.49
N GLY A 194 -0.35 -3.42 3.57
CA GLY A 194 0.58 -4.53 3.72
C GLY A 194 1.66 -4.56 2.64
N GLY A 195 2.83 -5.12 2.96
CA GLY A 195 3.97 -5.10 2.05
C GLY A 195 3.78 -5.99 0.82
N VAL A 196 4.49 -5.64 -0.27
CA VAL A 196 4.41 -6.34 -1.55
C VAL A 196 4.88 -7.81 -1.46
N GLU A 197 5.65 -8.16 -0.44
CA GLU A 197 6.08 -9.54 -0.15
C GLU A 197 4.91 -10.53 0.00
N HIS A 198 3.71 -10.03 0.28
CA HIS A 198 2.50 -10.84 0.47
C HIS A 198 1.65 -11.00 -0.81
N ALA A 199 2.07 -10.45 -1.95
CA ALA A 199 1.30 -10.41 -3.20
C ALA A 199 0.82 -11.78 -3.72
N ILE A 200 1.68 -12.80 -3.68
CA ILE A 200 1.38 -14.13 -4.26
C ILE A 200 1.10 -15.21 -3.21
N LEU A 201 1.14 -14.87 -1.92
CA LEU A 201 0.89 -15.78 -0.80
C LEU A 201 -0.38 -15.36 -0.08
N HIS A 202 -0.23 -14.68 1.07
CA HIS A 202 -1.33 -14.20 1.90
C HIS A 202 -2.47 -13.54 1.11
N LEU A 203 -2.17 -12.57 0.23
CA LEU A 203 -3.22 -11.87 -0.52
C LEU A 203 -3.98 -12.80 -1.48
N MET A 204 -3.34 -13.85 -1.99
CA MET A 204 -4.02 -14.86 -2.81
C MET A 204 -4.88 -15.80 -1.95
N TYR A 205 -4.35 -16.27 -0.81
CA TYR A 205 -5.07 -17.17 0.09
C TYR A 205 -6.26 -16.50 0.78
N ALA A 206 -6.11 -15.24 1.20
CA ALA A 206 -7.21 -14.44 1.73
C ALA A 206 -8.37 -14.30 0.73
N ARG A 207 -8.05 -14.05 -0.54
CA ARG A 207 -9.06 -14.02 -1.62
C ARG A 207 -9.72 -15.37 -1.83
N PHE A 208 -8.92 -16.44 -1.86
CA PHE A 208 -9.44 -17.81 -1.99
C PHE A 208 -10.41 -18.15 -0.85
N PHE A 209 -10.03 -17.92 0.41
CA PHE A 209 -10.88 -18.16 1.57
C PHE A 209 -12.17 -17.34 1.53
N THR A 210 -12.06 -16.06 1.14
CA THR A 210 -13.24 -15.18 1.03
C THR A 210 -14.24 -15.72 0.00
N LYS A 211 -13.75 -16.16 -1.17
CA LYS A 211 -14.62 -16.76 -2.20
C LYS A 211 -15.22 -18.08 -1.74
N ALA A 212 -14.41 -18.95 -1.14
CA ALA A 212 -14.90 -20.21 -0.59
C ALA A 212 -15.99 -19.99 0.47
N PHE A 213 -15.83 -19.01 1.36
CA PHE A 213 -16.85 -18.66 2.35
C PHE A 213 -18.10 -18.03 1.72
N ALA A 214 -17.96 -17.25 0.65
CA ALA A 214 -19.09 -16.74 -0.11
C ALA A 214 -19.88 -17.89 -0.78
N ASP A 215 -19.20 -18.85 -1.40
CA ASP A 215 -19.81 -20.05 -1.99
C ASP A 215 -20.53 -20.91 -0.94
N MET A 216 -20.03 -20.93 0.30
CA MET A 216 -20.67 -21.59 1.45
C MET A 216 -21.82 -20.76 2.06
N GLY A 217 -22.08 -19.54 1.59
CA GLY A 217 -23.09 -18.64 2.14
C GLY A 217 -22.73 -18.00 3.48
N LEU A 218 -21.46 -18.06 3.91
CA LEU A 218 -20.96 -17.50 5.16
C LEU A 218 -20.56 -16.02 5.04
N LEU A 219 -20.30 -15.55 3.82
CA LEU A 219 -19.99 -14.16 3.48
C LEU A 219 -20.84 -13.67 2.31
N GLN A 220 -21.15 -12.37 2.29
CA GLN A 220 -21.85 -11.72 1.17
C GLN A 220 -20.88 -11.10 0.14
N THR A 221 -19.58 -11.04 0.45
CA THR A 221 -18.55 -10.47 -0.43
C THR A 221 -17.62 -11.55 -0.94
N GLU A 222 -17.22 -11.44 -2.21
CA GLU A 222 -16.26 -12.35 -2.85
C GLU A 222 -14.82 -11.83 -2.85
N GLU A 223 -14.61 -10.56 -2.50
CA GLU A 223 -13.28 -9.97 -2.36
C GLU A 223 -13.16 -9.35 -0.95
N PRO A 224 -12.07 -9.63 -0.21
CA PRO A 224 -11.95 -9.18 1.18
C PRO A 224 -11.55 -7.71 1.30
N PHE A 225 -10.87 -7.15 0.29
CA PHE A 225 -10.26 -5.82 0.34
C PHE A 225 -10.77 -4.96 -0.82
N ARG A 226 -11.41 -3.80 -0.54
CA ARG A 226 -11.82 -2.84 -1.57
C ARG A 226 -10.63 -2.10 -2.17
N ALA A 227 -9.68 -1.73 -1.32
CA ALA A 227 -8.42 -1.11 -1.71
C ALA A 227 -7.25 -1.78 -1.01
N LEU A 228 -6.15 -1.96 -1.73
CA LEU A 228 -4.87 -2.40 -1.22
C LEU A 228 -3.87 -1.26 -1.38
N PHE A 229 -3.17 -0.93 -0.30
CA PHE A 229 -2.05 -0.02 -0.32
C PHE A 229 -0.80 -0.78 0.12
N THR A 230 0.19 -0.86 -0.76
CA THR A 230 1.45 -1.54 -0.49
C THR A 230 2.52 -0.54 -0.11
N GLN A 231 2.92 -0.52 1.16
CA GLN A 231 3.97 0.37 1.61
C GLN A 231 5.35 -0.05 1.09
N GLY A 232 6.23 0.93 0.92
CA GLY A 232 7.64 0.70 0.66
C GLY A 232 8.39 0.14 1.87
N MET A 233 9.59 -0.37 1.61
CA MET A 233 10.45 -0.95 2.63
C MET A 233 11.30 0.14 3.29
N ILE A 234 11.44 0.06 4.61
CA ILE A 234 12.44 0.86 5.32
C ILE A 234 13.79 0.14 5.26
N THR A 235 14.80 0.86 4.78
CA THR A 235 16.19 0.40 4.69
C THR A 235 17.08 1.15 5.69
N ARG A 236 18.30 0.65 5.87
CA ARG A 236 19.36 1.36 6.58
C ARG A 236 20.66 1.23 5.79
N ASP A 237 21.30 2.36 5.50
CA ASP A 237 22.53 2.45 4.71
C ASP A 237 22.38 1.81 3.32
N GLY A 238 21.20 2.02 2.69
CA GLY A 238 20.87 1.50 1.36
C GLY A 238 20.59 -0.01 1.32
N ALA A 239 20.45 -0.67 2.47
CA ALA A 239 20.20 -2.10 2.57
C ALA A 239 18.93 -2.41 3.38
N LYS A 240 18.12 -3.36 2.88
CA LYS A 240 17.00 -3.93 3.64
C LYS A 240 17.46 -4.39 5.03
N MET A 241 16.73 -3.96 6.07
CA MET A 241 17.02 -4.34 7.45
C MET A 241 16.89 -5.85 7.66
N SER A 242 17.89 -6.46 8.29
CA SER A 242 17.86 -7.89 8.62
C SER A 242 18.80 -8.20 9.79
N LYS A 243 18.43 -9.20 10.61
CA LYS A 243 19.26 -9.64 11.74
C LYS A 243 20.67 -10.06 11.29
N SER A 244 20.78 -10.74 10.16
CA SER A 244 22.06 -11.18 9.59
C SER A 244 23.00 -10.04 9.19
N LYS A 245 22.45 -8.87 8.83
CA LYS A 245 23.24 -7.69 8.47
C LYS A 245 23.55 -6.78 9.67
N GLY A 246 22.97 -7.05 10.84
CA GLY A 246 23.16 -6.23 12.04
C GLY A 246 22.63 -4.79 11.93
N ASN A 247 21.89 -4.46 10.87
CA ASN A 247 21.39 -3.11 10.58
C ASN A 247 19.93 -2.90 11.02
N VAL A 248 19.42 -3.78 11.90
CA VAL A 248 18.05 -3.68 12.42
C VAL A 248 17.94 -2.50 13.38
N ILE A 249 16.98 -1.65 13.12
CA ILE A 249 16.60 -0.56 14.01
C ILE A 249 15.52 -1.06 14.95
N SER A 250 15.75 -0.91 16.26
CA SER A 250 14.71 -1.17 17.26
C SER A 250 13.90 0.12 17.46
N PRO A 251 12.59 0.14 17.18
CA PRO A 251 11.76 1.31 17.46
C PRO A 251 11.77 1.68 18.95
N ALA A 252 11.92 0.69 19.85
CA ALA A 252 11.86 0.90 21.30
C ALA A 252 12.89 1.92 21.80
N SER A 253 14.13 1.91 21.28
CA SER A 253 15.17 2.86 21.71
C SER A 253 14.86 4.30 21.30
N TYR A 254 14.16 4.50 20.18
CA TYR A 254 13.75 5.84 19.74
C TYR A 254 12.51 6.32 20.48
N VAL A 255 11.58 5.41 20.79
CA VAL A 255 10.42 5.71 21.64
C VAL A 255 10.89 6.13 23.04
N GLU A 256 11.85 5.42 23.63
CA GLU A 256 12.43 5.78 24.94
C GLU A 256 13.13 7.14 24.92
N ARG A 257 13.90 7.43 23.85
CA ARG A 257 14.69 8.66 23.76
C ARG A 257 13.91 9.90 23.32
N TYR A 258 12.96 9.74 22.41
CA TYR A 258 12.26 10.86 21.74
C TYR A 258 10.73 10.80 21.83
N GLY A 259 10.18 9.74 22.42
CA GLY A 259 8.74 9.52 22.51
C GLY A 259 8.13 8.83 21.28
N ALA A 260 6.95 8.26 21.49
CA ALA A 260 6.19 7.55 20.46
C ALA A 260 5.82 8.46 19.27
N ASP A 261 5.42 9.70 19.55
CA ASP A 261 4.99 10.64 18.52
C ASP A 261 6.10 11.04 17.55
N THR A 262 7.32 11.28 18.06
CA THR A 262 8.47 11.54 17.21
C THR A 262 8.71 10.38 16.26
N THR A 263 8.68 9.15 16.80
CA THR A 263 8.98 7.94 16.02
C THR A 263 7.90 7.71 14.95
N ARG A 264 6.62 7.84 15.32
CA ARG A 264 5.48 7.72 14.41
C ARG A 264 5.54 8.77 13.30
N CYS A 265 5.65 10.05 13.68
CA CYS A 265 5.73 11.15 12.71
C CYS A 265 6.91 10.99 11.77
N TYR A 266 8.07 10.55 12.27
CA TYR A 266 9.23 10.35 11.42
C TYR A 266 9.01 9.26 10.36
N VAL A 267 8.49 8.09 10.75
CA VAL A 267 8.17 7.02 9.79
C VAL A 267 7.19 7.50 8.71
N LEU A 268 6.25 8.36 9.07
CA LEU A 268 5.25 8.90 8.15
C LEU A 268 5.76 10.12 7.36
N PHE A 269 6.89 10.71 7.77
CA PHE A 269 7.47 11.91 7.17
C PHE A 269 8.67 11.64 6.26
N ILE A 270 9.36 10.52 6.47
CA ILE A 270 10.63 10.17 5.81
C ILE A 270 10.54 10.16 4.27
N GLY A 271 9.37 9.85 3.72
CA GLY A 271 9.12 9.82 2.29
C GLY A 271 7.68 9.46 1.94
N PRO A 272 7.34 9.36 0.64
CA PRO A 272 6.06 8.83 0.20
C PRO A 272 5.88 7.39 0.70
N PRO A 273 4.70 7.01 1.22
CA PRO A 273 4.51 5.71 1.86
C PRO A 273 4.64 4.49 0.93
N ASP A 274 4.46 4.66 -0.38
CA ASP A 274 4.55 3.60 -1.39
C ASP A 274 5.98 3.41 -1.93
N GLN A 275 6.93 4.22 -1.45
CA GLN A 275 8.33 4.19 -1.88
C GLN A 275 9.22 3.70 -0.75
N ASP A 276 10.31 3.03 -1.11
CA ASP A 276 11.35 2.66 -0.16
C ASP A 276 12.00 3.92 0.42
N ALA A 277 12.38 3.87 1.69
CA ALA A 277 13.04 4.98 2.37
C ALA A 277 14.16 4.50 3.28
N ASP A 278 15.30 5.20 3.25
CA ASP A 278 16.44 4.90 4.10
C ASP A 278 16.37 5.68 5.41
N TRP A 279 16.43 4.97 6.53
CA TRP A 279 16.35 5.56 7.86
C TRP A 279 17.53 6.48 8.17
N SER A 280 17.25 7.66 8.73
CA SER A 280 18.22 8.65 9.19
C SER A 280 17.89 9.13 10.60
N ASP A 281 18.88 9.06 11.49
CA ASP A 281 18.75 9.52 12.88
C ASP A 281 18.59 11.03 12.95
N GLU A 282 19.24 11.78 12.07
CA GLU A 282 19.09 13.24 11.95
C GLU A 282 17.66 13.63 11.57
N GLY A 283 17.00 12.82 10.74
CA GLY A 283 15.60 12.98 10.38
C GLY A 283 14.67 12.86 11.59
N VAL A 284 14.92 11.87 12.46
CA VAL A 284 14.18 11.68 13.72
C VAL A 284 14.34 12.92 14.62
N GLU A 285 15.57 13.41 14.78
CA GLU A 285 15.82 14.61 15.59
C GLU A 285 15.13 15.86 15.03
N GLY A 286 15.04 15.97 13.70
CA GLY A 286 14.28 17.03 13.03
C GLY A 286 12.81 17.03 13.43
N VAL A 287 12.17 15.86 13.40
CA VAL A 287 10.77 15.70 13.80
C VAL A 287 10.59 15.99 15.30
N HIS A 288 11.51 15.53 16.15
CA HIS A 288 11.47 15.83 17.59
C HIS A 288 11.52 17.33 17.87
N ARG A 289 12.41 18.06 17.18
CA ARG A 289 12.50 19.53 17.29
C ARG A 289 11.23 20.21 16.83
N PHE A 290 10.60 19.73 15.75
CA PHE A 290 9.31 20.25 15.29
C PHE A 290 8.20 20.07 16.34
N LEU A 291 8.01 18.85 16.86
CA LEU A 291 6.99 18.59 17.89
C LEU A 291 7.25 19.40 19.16
N SER A 292 8.52 19.52 19.56
CA SER A 292 8.93 20.39 20.68
C SER A 292 8.57 21.87 20.46
N ARG A 293 8.62 22.35 19.22
CA ARG A 293 8.22 23.72 18.87
C ARG A 293 6.71 23.90 18.92
N LEU A 294 5.94 22.94 18.40
CA LEU A 294 4.47 22.99 18.53
C LEU A 294 4.05 22.99 20.00
N TRP A 295 4.66 22.13 20.83
CA TRP A 295 4.43 22.10 22.28
C TRP A 295 4.67 23.45 22.95
N ARG A 296 5.84 24.06 22.71
CA ARG A 296 6.19 25.37 23.29
C ARG A 296 5.26 26.48 22.82
N LEU A 297 4.88 26.46 21.55
CA LEU A 297 3.92 27.42 21.00
C LEU A 297 2.54 27.26 21.69
N GLY A 298 2.08 26.02 21.89
CA GLY A 298 0.87 25.73 22.65
C GLY A 298 0.88 26.31 24.05
N LEU A 299 1.97 26.13 24.80
CA LEU A 299 2.14 26.70 26.13
C LEU A 299 2.18 28.25 26.13
N GLU A 300 2.83 28.84 25.13
CA GLU A 300 2.92 30.30 24.98
C GLU A 300 1.54 30.92 24.73
N VAL A 301 0.75 30.30 23.85
CA VAL A 301 -0.58 30.77 23.48
C VAL A 301 -1.59 30.53 24.60
N SER A 302 -1.59 29.36 25.25
CA SER A 302 -2.52 29.08 26.35
C SER A 302 -2.33 30.01 27.55
N ALA A 303 -1.09 30.45 27.79
CA ALA A 303 -0.77 31.42 28.85
C ALA A 303 -1.36 32.83 28.62
N GLN A 304 -1.77 33.16 27.40
CA GLN A 304 -2.37 34.48 27.07
C GLN A 304 -3.83 34.60 27.52
N GLY A 305 -4.43 33.51 28.03
CA GLY A 305 -5.66 33.56 28.81
C GLY A 305 -6.96 33.56 28.02
N ASP A 306 -6.93 33.34 26.71
CA ASP A 306 -8.15 33.17 25.91
C ASP A 306 -8.53 31.69 25.79
N GLN A 307 -9.52 31.27 26.58
CA GLN A 307 -10.11 29.93 26.50
C GLN A 307 -11.35 29.90 25.60
N HIS A 308 -11.65 30.97 24.84
CA HIS A 308 -12.75 30.92 23.88
C HIS A 308 -12.43 29.93 22.77
N ARG A 309 -13.48 29.36 22.19
CA ARG A 309 -13.34 28.46 21.05
C ARG A 309 -12.55 29.18 19.94
N PRO A 310 -11.44 28.61 19.46
CA PRO A 310 -10.65 29.26 18.42
C PRO A 310 -11.53 29.45 17.19
N HIS A 311 -11.57 30.67 16.67
CA HIS A 311 -12.36 31.00 15.48
C HIS A 311 -11.52 31.86 14.53
N SER A 312 -11.70 31.65 13.23
CA SER A 312 -11.16 32.54 12.21
C SER A 312 -12.04 33.78 12.12
N ASP A 313 -11.42 34.97 12.09
CA ASP A 313 -12.11 36.25 11.91
C ASP A 313 -12.18 36.60 10.41
N PRO A 314 -13.38 36.62 9.79
CA PRO A 314 -13.53 36.97 8.38
C PRO A 314 -13.07 38.40 8.03
N GLY A 315 -12.99 39.29 9.03
CA GLY A 315 -12.53 40.67 8.88
C GLY A 315 -11.02 40.85 9.05
N ALA A 316 -10.25 39.78 9.22
CA ALA A 316 -8.80 39.84 9.40
C ALA A 316 -8.10 40.53 8.23
N GLN A 317 -7.06 41.31 8.53
CA GLN A 317 -6.24 42.02 7.54
C GLN A 317 -4.76 41.82 7.82
N GLY A 318 -3.91 42.13 6.84
CA GLY A 318 -2.46 42.09 7.01
C GLY A 318 -1.96 40.72 7.45
N ASP A 319 -1.14 40.70 8.50
CA ASP A 319 -0.51 39.47 8.99
C ASP A 319 -1.51 38.46 9.59
N ASP A 320 -2.60 38.93 10.19
CA ASP A 320 -3.69 38.06 10.68
C ASP A 320 -4.33 37.30 9.52
N LEU A 321 -4.68 38.02 8.45
CA LEU A 321 -5.28 37.41 7.26
C LEU A 321 -4.35 36.34 6.68
N GLU A 322 -3.07 36.66 6.50
CA GLU A 322 -2.10 35.70 5.95
C GLU A 322 -1.91 34.46 6.83
N LEU A 323 -1.98 34.60 8.16
CA LEU A 323 -1.91 33.46 9.06
C LEU A 323 -3.18 32.59 8.98
N LEU A 324 -4.37 33.20 8.94
CA LEU A 324 -5.63 32.47 8.78
C LEU A 324 -5.72 31.76 7.42
N ARG A 325 -5.28 32.42 6.34
CA ARG A 325 -5.12 31.80 5.02
C ARG A 325 -4.20 30.58 5.08
N LYS A 326 -3.07 30.67 5.79
CA LYS A 326 -2.14 29.54 5.96
C LYS A 326 -2.78 28.40 6.75
N ALA A 327 -3.54 28.70 7.80
CA ALA A 327 -4.25 27.69 8.59
C ALA A 327 -5.30 26.94 7.74
N HIS A 328 -6.14 27.68 7.00
CA HIS A 328 -7.13 27.06 6.10
C HIS A 328 -6.48 26.30 4.94
N TRP A 329 -5.39 26.80 4.38
CA TRP A 329 -4.59 26.05 3.40
C TRP A 329 -4.04 24.75 3.97
N ALA A 330 -3.56 24.75 5.22
CA ALA A 330 -3.05 23.55 5.87
C ALA A 330 -4.18 22.53 6.07
N ILE A 331 -5.38 22.98 6.47
CA ILE A 331 -6.56 22.12 6.58
C ILE A 331 -6.87 21.44 5.24
N GLU A 332 -7.01 22.22 4.16
CA GLU A 332 -7.31 21.67 2.83
C GLU A 332 -6.21 20.72 2.36
N LYS A 333 -4.94 21.12 2.51
CA LYS A 333 -3.80 20.33 2.08
C LYS A 333 -3.70 19.01 2.83
N VAL A 334 -3.77 19.02 4.16
CA VAL A 334 -3.68 17.80 4.97
C VAL A 334 -4.86 16.87 4.66
N THR A 335 -6.07 17.41 4.53
CA THR A 335 -7.27 16.62 4.17
C THR A 335 -7.08 15.91 2.82
N ASN A 336 -6.61 16.64 1.81
CA ASN A 336 -6.37 16.09 0.48
C ASN A 336 -5.21 15.08 0.46
N ASP A 337 -4.13 15.36 1.18
CA ASP A 337 -2.95 14.48 1.25
C ASP A 337 -3.25 13.18 2.01
N MET A 338 -4.10 13.22 3.04
CA MET A 338 -4.57 12.03 3.75
C MET A 338 -5.55 11.19 2.91
N SER A 339 -6.11 11.77 1.85
CA SER A 339 -7.06 11.09 0.95
C SER A 339 -6.31 10.37 -0.19
N GLY A 340 -6.70 9.12 -0.46
CA GLY A 340 -6.15 8.36 -1.59
C GLY A 340 -4.76 7.78 -1.33
N ARG A 341 -3.70 8.43 -1.84
CA ARG A 341 -2.32 7.87 -1.81
C ARG A 341 -1.60 8.04 -0.48
N PHE A 342 -2.28 8.56 0.55
CA PHE A 342 -1.72 8.71 1.89
C PHE A 342 -0.41 9.52 1.91
N ALA A 343 -0.37 10.69 1.26
CA ALA A 343 0.82 11.54 1.20
C ALA A 343 1.15 12.20 2.57
N PHE A 344 1.37 11.37 3.59
CA PHE A 344 1.55 11.75 4.99
C PHE A 344 2.77 12.63 5.18
N ASN A 345 3.82 12.43 4.38
CA ASN A 345 5.01 13.27 4.41
C ASN A 345 4.71 14.72 4.04
N THR A 346 3.87 14.96 3.02
CA THR A 346 3.49 16.31 2.64
C THR A 346 2.39 16.89 3.52
N ALA A 347 1.55 16.05 4.14
CA ALA A 347 0.61 16.46 5.17
C ALA A 347 1.35 17.00 6.41
N ILE A 348 2.31 16.24 6.94
CA ILE A 348 3.14 16.66 8.08
C ILE A 348 3.95 17.92 7.72
N ALA A 349 4.50 18.01 6.50
CA ALA A 349 5.19 19.21 6.03
C ALA A 349 4.27 20.46 6.07
N ALA A 350 3.01 20.33 5.68
CA ALA A 350 2.04 21.43 5.72
C ALA A 350 1.82 21.94 7.15
N VAL A 351 1.76 21.03 8.14
CA VAL A 351 1.65 21.41 9.56
C VAL A 351 2.95 22.07 10.05
N MET A 352 4.12 21.57 9.65
CA MET A 352 5.41 22.20 9.95
C MET A 352 5.47 23.64 9.41
N GLU A 353 4.98 23.86 8.19
CA GLU A 353 4.90 25.20 7.58
C GLU A 353 3.95 26.12 8.35
N LEU A 354 2.78 25.62 8.78
CA LEU A 354 1.85 26.39 9.60
C LEU A 354 2.49 26.82 10.92
N VAL A 355 3.15 25.90 11.64
CA VAL A 355 3.87 26.22 12.89
C VAL A 355 4.99 27.23 12.63
N ASN A 356 5.71 27.13 11.52
CA ASN A 356 6.72 28.12 11.13
C ASN A 356 6.13 29.51 10.92
N ASP A 357 4.97 29.61 10.26
CA ASP A 357 4.27 30.87 10.03
C ASP A 357 3.71 31.46 11.34
N CYS A 358 3.19 30.64 12.26
CA CYS A 358 2.83 31.08 13.61
C CYS A 358 4.05 31.74 14.29
N TYR A 359 5.20 31.08 14.31
CA TYR A 359 6.42 31.65 14.91
C TYR A 359 6.90 32.93 14.22
N ARG A 360 6.77 33.03 12.89
CA ARG A 360 7.19 34.22 12.14
C ARG A 360 6.31 35.43 12.45
N ARG A 361 5.02 35.21 12.71
CA ARG A 361 4.00 36.25 12.81
C ARG A 361 3.50 36.49 14.24
N ARG A 362 3.92 35.70 15.23
CA ARG A 362 3.40 35.74 16.62
C ARG A 362 3.47 37.10 17.32
N GLU A 363 4.37 37.98 16.89
CA GLU A 363 4.52 39.34 17.45
C GLU A 363 3.68 40.39 16.71
N THR A 364 3.13 40.05 15.53
CA THR A 364 2.42 40.98 14.65
C THR A 364 0.94 40.65 14.47
N VAL A 365 0.51 39.43 14.77
CA VAL A 365 -0.89 39.00 14.72
C VAL A 365 -1.58 39.17 16.07
N ARG A 366 -2.92 39.20 16.05
CA ARG A 366 -3.71 39.15 17.28
C ARG A 366 -3.65 37.76 17.93
N ALA A 367 -3.88 37.72 19.24
CA ALA A 367 -3.86 36.49 20.02
C ALA A 367 -4.86 35.44 19.49
N GLU A 368 -6.04 35.90 19.08
CA GLU A 368 -7.12 35.06 18.55
C GLU A 368 -6.71 34.33 17.25
N SER A 369 -6.04 35.04 16.33
CA SER A 369 -5.55 34.46 15.08
C SER A 369 -4.44 33.43 15.32
N LEU A 370 -3.54 33.74 16.26
CA LEU A 370 -2.46 32.82 16.66
C LEU A 370 -3.02 31.58 17.37
N HIS A 371 -4.06 31.76 18.20
CA HIS A 371 -4.77 30.71 18.90
C HIS A 371 -5.45 29.75 17.93
N PHE A 372 -6.22 30.28 16.97
CA PHE A 372 -6.84 29.48 15.91
C PHE A 372 -5.81 28.69 15.10
N ALA A 373 -4.73 29.33 14.64
CA ALA A 373 -3.71 28.67 13.84
C ALA A 373 -2.97 27.56 14.63
N THR A 374 -2.68 27.80 15.91
CA THR A 374 -1.98 26.83 16.76
C THR A 374 -2.88 25.64 17.12
N ALA A 375 -4.15 25.88 17.47
CA ALA A 375 -5.12 24.82 17.69
C ALA A 375 -5.37 23.99 16.42
N THR A 376 -5.41 24.66 15.26
CA THR A 376 -5.50 23.97 13.95
C THR A 376 -4.28 23.08 13.71
N ALA A 377 -3.07 23.55 13.97
CA ALA A 377 -1.85 22.73 13.83
C ALA A 377 -1.88 21.49 14.75
N ALA A 378 -2.36 21.66 15.99
CA ALA A 378 -2.51 20.56 16.95
C ALA A 378 -3.58 19.54 16.52
N SER A 379 -4.70 20.00 15.96
CA SER A 379 -5.73 19.14 15.38
C SER A 379 -5.22 18.35 14.18
N LEU A 380 -4.53 19.02 13.23
CA LEU A 380 -4.04 18.38 12.02
C LEU A 380 -2.87 17.41 12.26
N ILE A 381 -2.06 17.61 13.31
CA ILE A 381 -0.97 16.69 13.63
C ILE A 381 -1.45 15.45 14.40
N PHE A 382 -2.63 15.49 15.02
CA PHE A 382 -3.16 14.43 15.88
C PHE A 382 -3.09 13.00 15.27
N PRO A 383 -3.43 12.75 13.99
CA PRO A 383 -3.30 11.41 13.40
C PRO A 383 -1.86 10.87 13.42
N PHE A 384 -0.86 11.75 13.39
CA PHE A 384 0.56 11.44 13.28
C PHE A 384 1.25 11.43 14.66
N ALA A 385 0.99 12.47 15.47
CA ALA A 385 1.48 12.65 16.85
C ALA A 385 0.29 12.79 17.82
N PRO A 386 -0.42 11.69 18.14
CA PRO A 386 -1.65 11.77 18.91
C PRO A 386 -1.47 12.35 20.31
N HIS A 387 -0.35 12.09 21.00
CA HIS A 387 -0.17 12.53 22.39
C HIS A 387 0.13 14.04 22.46
N CYS A 388 1.06 14.51 21.64
CA CYS A 388 1.44 15.93 21.55
C CYS A 388 0.29 16.75 20.94
N GLY A 389 -0.32 16.27 19.86
CA GLY A 389 -1.45 16.93 19.21
C GLY A 389 -2.65 17.06 20.15
N SER A 390 -3.03 15.99 20.86
CA SER A 390 -4.17 16.05 21.79
C SER A 390 -3.93 16.98 22.96
N GLU A 391 -2.75 16.92 23.56
CA GLU A 391 -2.43 17.69 24.76
C GLU A 391 -2.31 19.18 24.45
N VAL A 392 -1.70 19.56 23.32
CA VAL A 392 -1.69 20.97 22.87
C VAL A 392 -3.10 21.43 22.53
N TYR A 393 -3.90 20.61 21.85
CA TYR A 393 -5.27 20.98 21.49
C TYR A 393 -6.15 21.17 22.74
N ASP A 394 -6.09 20.25 23.69
CA ASP A 394 -6.85 20.30 24.96
C ASP A 394 -6.42 21.53 25.79
N GLN A 395 -5.12 21.81 25.91
CA GLN A 395 -4.63 23.00 26.61
C GLN A 395 -5.13 24.32 26.00
N LEU A 396 -5.34 24.35 24.69
CA LEU A 396 -5.81 25.55 23.99
C LEU A 396 -7.34 25.68 23.98
N THR A 397 -8.08 24.58 24.04
CA THR A 397 -9.53 24.59 23.77
C THR A 397 -10.38 24.05 24.91
N GLY A 398 -9.80 23.31 25.84
CA GLY A 398 -10.51 22.52 26.85
C GLY A 398 -11.28 21.33 26.28
N GLU A 399 -11.07 20.98 25.00
CA GLU A 399 -11.78 19.92 24.30
C GLU A 399 -10.84 18.79 23.88
N ARG A 400 -11.37 17.56 23.88
CA ARG A 400 -10.65 16.40 23.35
C ARG A 400 -10.75 16.36 21.83
N VAL A 401 -9.61 16.45 21.15
CA VAL A 401 -9.52 16.53 19.68
C VAL A 401 -10.25 15.40 18.95
N TRP A 402 -10.25 14.16 19.47
CA TRP A 402 -10.92 13.02 18.84
C TRP A 402 -12.45 13.00 19.01
N GLU A 403 -13.01 13.89 19.83
CA GLU A 403 -14.46 14.08 19.96
C GLU A 403 -14.96 15.21 19.05
N GLN A 404 -14.04 15.97 18.44
CA GLN A 404 -14.35 17.07 17.54
C GLN A 404 -14.42 16.60 16.09
N PRO A 405 -15.23 17.25 15.24
CA PRO A 405 -15.21 16.99 13.81
C PRO A 405 -13.85 17.35 13.22
N TRP A 406 -13.46 16.65 12.16
CA TRP A 406 -12.29 17.03 11.37
C TRP A 406 -12.44 18.48 10.87
N PRO A 407 -11.41 19.34 10.98
CA PRO A 407 -11.54 20.75 10.63
C PRO A 407 -11.87 20.91 9.14
N ALA A 408 -12.75 21.85 8.83
CA ALA A 408 -13.10 22.21 7.45
C ALA A 408 -12.44 23.54 7.07
N ALA A 409 -11.81 23.58 5.88
CA ALA A 409 -11.25 24.81 5.35
C ALA A 409 -12.36 25.74 4.88
N ASP A 410 -12.31 27.01 5.28
CA ASP A 410 -13.17 28.05 4.74
C ASP A 410 -12.58 28.52 3.40
N GLN A 411 -13.37 28.33 2.35
CA GLN A 411 -12.95 28.60 0.97
C GLN A 411 -12.65 30.10 0.75
N ALA A 412 -13.29 31.00 1.50
CA ALA A 412 -13.02 32.44 1.39
C ALA A 412 -11.58 32.81 1.76
N PHE A 413 -10.94 32.04 2.65
CA PHE A 413 -9.52 32.24 2.99
C PHE A 413 -8.55 31.59 1.99
N LEU A 414 -9.04 30.69 1.13
CA LEU A 414 -8.22 30.08 0.08
C LEU A 414 -8.21 30.92 -1.20
N GLU A 415 -9.22 31.76 -1.39
CA GLU A 415 -9.27 32.76 -2.44
C GLU A 415 -8.13 33.77 -2.26
N ARG A 416 -7.36 33.94 -3.35
CA ARG A 416 -6.38 35.01 -3.46
C ARG A 416 -6.86 36.01 -4.48
N ASP A 417 -6.74 37.30 -4.17
CA ASP A 417 -7.00 38.36 -5.15
C ASP A 417 -5.91 38.39 -6.23
N THR A 418 -4.72 37.90 -5.90
CA THR A 418 -3.56 37.87 -6.81
C THR A 418 -2.84 36.53 -6.79
N ILE A 419 -2.34 36.14 -7.97
CA ILE A 419 -1.57 34.93 -8.23
C ILE A 419 -0.19 35.29 -8.76
N GLU A 420 0.82 34.50 -8.39
CA GLU A 420 2.14 34.59 -9.01
C GLU A 420 2.14 33.82 -10.33
N VAL A 421 2.43 34.52 -11.42
CA VAL A 421 2.49 33.99 -12.78
C VAL A 421 3.96 33.85 -13.16
N VAL A 422 4.37 32.61 -13.41
CA VAL A 422 5.75 32.32 -13.83
C VAL A 422 5.90 32.62 -15.32
N VAL A 423 6.87 33.45 -15.69
CA VAL A 423 7.19 33.77 -17.09
C VAL A 423 8.39 32.94 -17.54
N GLN A 424 8.22 32.18 -18.62
CA GLN A 424 9.23 31.27 -19.16
C GLN A 424 9.59 31.60 -20.62
N VAL A 425 10.81 31.25 -21.02
CA VAL A 425 11.27 31.24 -22.41
C VAL A 425 11.87 29.88 -22.74
N ASN A 426 11.31 29.17 -23.73
CA ASN A 426 11.68 27.79 -24.07
C ASN A 426 11.74 26.87 -22.83
N GLY A 427 10.77 27.02 -21.92
CA GLY A 427 10.65 26.23 -20.68
C GLY A 427 11.58 26.66 -19.53
N LYS A 428 12.43 27.67 -19.70
CA LYS A 428 13.29 28.21 -18.63
C LYS A 428 12.65 29.44 -17.98
N VAL A 429 12.55 29.47 -16.65
CA VAL A 429 11.99 30.60 -15.88
C VAL A 429 12.85 31.85 -16.04
N ARG A 430 12.21 32.98 -16.38
CA ARG A 430 12.84 34.29 -16.58
C ARG A 430 12.29 35.37 -15.66
N ASP A 431 11.03 35.26 -15.28
CA ASP A 431 10.42 36.20 -14.34
C ASP A 431 9.28 35.57 -13.55
N ARG A 432 8.84 36.27 -12.50
CA ARG A 432 7.66 35.97 -11.69
C ARG A 432 6.90 37.28 -11.49
N LEU A 433 5.65 37.34 -11.94
CA LEU A 433 4.81 38.53 -11.90
C LEU A 433 3.56 38.28 -11.04
N GLN A 434 2.99 39.32 -10.44
CA GLN A 434 1.70 39.22 -9.74
C GLN A 434 0.58 39.63 -10.69
N ALA A 435 -0.46 38.81 -10.80
CA ALA A 435 -1.66 39.09 -11.60
C ALA A 435 -2.92 38.88 -10.77
N PRO A 436 -4.04 39.58 -11.02
CA PRO A 436 -5.33 39.23 -10.45
C PRO A 436 -5.67 37.74 -10.69
N SER A 437 -6.25 37.06 -9.70
CA SER A 437 -6.55 35.62 -9.82
C SER A 437 -7.59 35.29 -10.89
N ASP A 438 -8.45 36.24 -11.23
CA ASP A 438 -9.45 36.18 -12.30
C ASP A 438 -8.89 36.61 -13.67
N SER A 439 -7.57 36.84 -13.79
CA SER A 439 -6.95 37.27 -15.04
C SER A 439 -7.19 36.27 -16.17
N SER A 440 -7.83 36.76 -17.24
CA SER A 440 -7.98 36.06 -18.51
C SER A 440 -6.63 35.71 -19.14
N ARG A 441 -6.67 34.78 -20.10
CA ARG A 441 -5.50 34.38 -20.87
C ARG A 441 -4.79 35.57 -21.50
N GLU A 442 -5.56 36.49 -22.07
CA GLU A 442 -5.08 37.69 -22.76
C GLU A 442 -4.42 38.67 -21.78
N GLN A 443 -4.99 38.82 -20.59
CA GLN A 443 -4.41 39.67 -19.53
C GLN A 443 -3.09 39.10 -19.02
N LEU A 444 -3.00 37.78 -18.82
CA LEU A 444 -1.76 37.11 -18.40
C LEU A 444 -0.66 37.22 -19.46
N GLU A 445 -1.02 37.04 -20.73
CA GLU A 445 -0.09 37.18 -21.85
C GLU A 445 0.40 38.62 -22.00
N ALA A 446 -0.49 39.62 -21.90
CA ALA A 446 -0.12 41.03 -21.94
C ALA A 446 0.80 41.42 -20.78
N LEU A 447 0.48 40.98 -19.56
CA LEU A 447 1.29 41.21 -18.36
C LEU A 447 2.70 40.60 -18.52
N ALA A 448 2.78 39.36 -18.98
CA ALA A 448 4.05 38.67 -19.20
C ALA A 448 4.88 39.35 -20.31
N THR A 449 4.22 39.78 -21.41
CA THR A 449 4.86 40.52 -22.51
C THR A 449 5.43 41.86 -22.03
N GLY A 450 4.80 42.50 -21.06
CA GLY A 450 5.28 43.72 -20.42
C GLY A 450 6.51 43.55 -19.51
N SER A 451 6.94 42.33 -19.20
CA SER A 451 8.11 42.09 -18.34
C SER A 451 9.41 42.55 -19.02
N PRO A 452 10.18 43.48 -18.41
CA PRO A 452 11.49 43.86 -18.93
C PRO A 452 12.47 42.68 -19.00
N LYS A 453 12.36 41.72 -18.07
CA LYS A 453 13.20 40.52 -18.06
C LYS A 453 12.85 39.57 -19.20
N LEU A 454 11.56 39.44 -19.54
CA LEU A 454 11.17 38.67 -20.72
C LEU A 454 11.71 39.34 -21.99
N GLN A 455 11.49 40.65 -22.16
CA GLN A 455 11.93 41.42 -23.32
C GLN A 455 13.43 41.25 -23.59
N ALA A 456 14.26 41.36 -22.55
CA ALA A 456 15.71 41.12 -22.66
C ALA A 456 16.07 39.68 -23.08
N ASN A 457 15.23 38.68 -22.82
CA ASN A 457 15.48 37.28 -23.16
C ASN A 457 14.98 36.87 -24.55
N ILE A 458 14.07 37.67 -25.13
CA ILE A 458 13.49 37.46 -26.46
C ILE A 458 14.01 38.47 -27.50
N ASP A 459 14.83 39.44 -27.09
CA ASP A 459 15.47 40.40 -28.00
C ASP A 459 16.27 39.67 -29.10
N GLY A 460 16.05 40.12 -30.35
CA GLY A 460 16.61 39.48 -31.55
C GLY A 460 16.05 38.10 -31.91
N LYS A 461 15.01 37.60 -31.23
CA LYS A 461 14.40 36.28 -31.48
C LYS A 461 12.95 36.42 -31.94
N GLN A 462 12.47 35.45 -32.72
CA GLN A 462 11.07 35.42 -33.14
C GLN A 462 10.25 34.58 -32.17
N VAL A 463 9.19 35.15 -31.59
CA VAL A 463 8.19 34.39 -30.83
C VAL A 463 7.35 33.57 -31.81
N VAL A 464 7.41 32.24 -31.66
CA VAL A 464 6.71 31.28 -32.52
C VAL A 464 5.37 30.89 -31.92
N ARG A 465 5.30 30.80 -30.58
CA ARG A 465 4.10 30.37 -29.85
C ARG A 465 4.13 30.86 -28.42
N VAL A 466 2.98 31.27 -27.89
CA VAL A 466 2.78 31.55 -26.47
C VAL A 466 1.87 30.48 -25.88
N VAL A 467 2.29 29.88 -24.77
CA VAL A 467 1.52 28.90 -24.01
C VAL A 467 1.16 29.52 -22.67
N VAL A 468 -0.14 29.76 -22.46
CA VAL A 468 -0.68 30.27 -21.21
C VAL A 468 -1.36 29.13 -20.48
N VAL A 469 -0.98 28.92 -19.23
CA VAL A 469 -1.70 28.06 -18.29
C VAL A 469 -2.34 28.99 -17.26
N PRO A 470 -3.67 29.20 -17.32
CA PRO A 470 -4.38 30.06 -16.37
C PRO A 470 -4.03 29.69 -14.93
N GLY A 471 -3.83 30.69 -14.08
CA GLY A 471 -3.49 30.46 -12.68
C GLY A 471 -2.03 30.07 -12.40
N LYS A 472 -1.16 29.87 -13.42
CA LYS A 472 0.18 29.30 -13.21
C LYS A 472 1.31 29.98 -13.96
N LEU A 473 1.30 29.98 -15.29
CA LEU A 473 2.47 30.39 -16.08
C LEU A 473 2.14 30.88 -17.49
N VAL A 474 3.08 31.64 -18.05
CA VAL A 474 3.12 32.01 -19.47
C VAL A 474 4.50 31.63 -20.03
N ASN A 475 4.55 30.76 -21.02
CA ASN A 475 5.77 30.31 -21.67
C ASN A 475 5.85 30.78 -23.13
N PHE A 476 6.91 31.51 -23.45
CA PHE A 476 7.20 32.00 -24.79
C PHE A 476 8.17 31.05 -25.49
N VAL A 477 7.71 30.45 -26.58
CA VAL A 477 8.54 29.62 -27.45
C VAL A 477 9.17 30.52 -28.50
N VAL A 478 10.49 30.65 -28.48
CA VAL A 478 11.25 31.56 -29.36
C VAL A 478 12.26 30.79 -30.20
N ARG A 479 12.49 31.27 -31.43
CA ARG A 479 13.51 30.79 -32.37
C ARG A 479 14.54 31.86 -32.68
#